data_AF-A0A8D9B618-F1
#
_entry.id   AF-A0A8D9B618-F1
#
_cell.length_a   1.000
_cell.length_b   1.000
_cell.length_c   1.000
_cell.angle_alpha   90.00
_cell.angle_beta   90.00
_cell.angle_gamma   90.00
#
_symmetry.space_group_name_H-M   'P 1'
#
loop_
_entity.id
_entity.type
_entity.pdbx_description
1 polymer ?
#
loop_
_entity_poly.entity_id
_entity_poly.type
_entity_poly.pdbx_seq_one_letter_code
_entity_poly.pdbx_strand_id
1 'polypeptide(L)'
;MKFDLMPEAPDTHKVTAFADYFVDTYIIALESLFPPSLWAEDTASLTRTTNACESFHAHLKRVFYSPHPSIFIFIEELKGIQMETVIKCNGMNEGRKRIYSSKSRKKKKKKKK
;
A
#
# COMPACT_ATOMS: atom_id res chain seq x y z
N MET A 1 12.49 6.55 27.07
CA MET A 1 11.38 7.47 27.41
C MET A 1 10.09 6.69 27.22
N LYS A 2 9.19 6.66 28.21
CA LYS A 2 7.91 5.94 28.10
C LYS A 2 6.92 6.89 27.41
N PHE A 3 6.52 6.59 26.18
CA PHE A 3 5.52 7.38 25.46
C PHE A 3 4.15 7.17 26.10
N ASP A 4 3.51 8.25 26.55
CA ASP A 4 2.20 8.27 27.21
C ASP A 4 1.04 8.16 26.21
N LEU A 5 1.17 7.27 25.23
CA LEU A 5 0.16 7.09 24.18
C LEU A 5 -1.05 6.28 24.66
N MET A 6 -0.94 5.58 25.79
CA MET A 6 -2.01 4.77 26.35
C MET A 6 -1.99 4.78 27.90
N PRO A 7 -2.46 5.88 28.54
CA PRO A 7 -2.48 5.99 30.00
C PRO A 7 -3.37 4.94 30.70
N GLU A 8 -4.34 4.36 29.99
CA GLU A 8 -5.27 3.33 30.49
C GLU A 8 -5.06 1.94 29.84
N ALA A 9 -3.89 1.66 29.25
CA ALA A 9 -3.64 0.35 28.65
C ALA A 9 -3.71 -0.77 29.72
N PRO A 10 -4.30 -1.94 29.39
CA PRO A 10 -4.18 -3.13 30.24
C PRO A 10 -2.70 -3.43 30.47
N ASP A 11 -2.31 -3.61 31.73
CA ASP A 11 -0.91 -3.81 32.12
C ASP A 11 -0.45 -5.25 31.82
N THR A 12 -0.46 -5.60 30.55
CA THR A 12 -0.08 -6.90 30.02
C THR A 12 1.18 -6.72 29.20
N HIS A 13 2.23 -7.48 29.53
CA HIS A 13 3.52 -7.44 28.84
C HIS A 13 3.41 -7.48 27.30
N LYS A 14 2.43 -8.22 26.75
CA LYS A 14 2.19 -8.31 25.30
C LYS A 14 1.72 -6.98 24.70
N VAL A 15 0.87 -6.24 25.41
CA VAL A 15 0.34 -4.94 24.95
C VAL A 15 1.46 -3.90 24.96
N THR A 16 2.24 -3.86 26.05
CA THR A 16 3.41 -2.99 26.16
C THR A 16 4.45 -3.28 25.07
N ALA A 17 4.79 -4.54 24.85
CA ALA A 17 5.75 -4.93 23.82
C ALA A 17 5.28 -4.56 22.40
N PHE A 18 3.98 -4.69 22.11
CA PHE A 18 3.41 -4.23 20.84
C PHE A 18 3.49 -2.70 20.70
N ALA A 19 3.13 -1.96 21.75
CA ALA A 19 3.16 -0.50 21.74
C ALA A 19 4.59 0.02 21.54
N ASP A 20 5.57 -0.53 22.26
CA ASP A 20 6.98 -0.18 22.13
C ASP A 20 7.47 -0.45 20.70
N TYR A 21 7.18 -1.64 20.14
CA TYR A 21 7.50 -1.96 18.75
C TYR A 21 6.90 -0.96 17.76
N PHE A 22 5.62 -0.61 17.95
CA PHE A 22 4.92 0.32 17.06
C PHE A 22 5.55 1.71 17.09
N VAL A 23 5.85 2.22 18.29
CA VAL A 23 6.51 3.53 18.47
C VAL A 23 7.88 3.55 17.81
N ASP A 24 8.71 2.54 18.11
CA ASP A 24 10.08 2.47 17.59
C ASP A 24 10.10 2.26 16.07
N THR A 25 9.14 1.51 15.51
CA THR A 25 9.14 1.16 14.08
C THR A 25 8.51 2.25 13.20
N TYR A 26 7.53 3.00 13.70
CA TYR A 26 6.69 3.89 12.88
C TYR A 26 6.60 5.35 13.34
N ILE A 27 6.81 5.65 14.63
CA ILE A 27 6.52 6.98 15.20
C ILE A 27 7.79 7.82 15.39
N ILE A 28 8.89 7.22 15.85
CA ILE A 28 10.13 7.94 16.12
C ILE A 28 10.81 8.35 14.81
N ALA A 29 10.49 9.56 14.33
CA ALA A 29 10.80 10.03 12.98
C ALA A 29 12.29 9.96 12.54
N LEU A 30 13.24 9.93 13.48
CA LEU A 30 14.67 9.90 13.17
C LEU A 30 15.26 8.48 13.06
N GLU A 31 14.71 7.53 13.82
CA GLU A 31 15.27 6.16 13.98
C GLU A 31 14.30 5.07 13.50
N SER A 32 13.06 5.43 13.17
CA SER A 32 12.05 4.48 12.73
C SER A 32 12.36 3.91 11.35
N LEU A 33 12.13 2.62 11.18
CA LEU A 33 12.22 1.96 9.87
C LEU A 33 11.24 2.57 8.85
N PHE A 34 10.10 3.09 9.32
CA PHE A 34 9.07 3.70 8.50
C PHE A 34 8.63 5.04 9.10
N PRO A 35 9.39 6.13 8.86
CA PRO A 35 9.11 7.42 9.50
C PRO A 35 7.79 8.04 9.03
N PRO A 36 7.18 8.92 9.83
CA PRO A 36 5.97 9.64 9.45
C PRO A 36 6.09 10.39 8.13
N SER A 37 7.28 10.85 7.74
CA SER A 37 7.54 11.44 6.43
C SER A 37 7.37 10.47 5.25
N LEU A 38 7.19 9.17 5.49
CA LEU A 38 6.89 8.20 4.45
C LEU A 38 5.38 7.94 4.31
N TRP A 39 4.64 7.94 5.42
CA TRP A 39 3.23 7.49 5.47
C TRP A 39 2.22 8.59 5.86
N ALA A 40 2.68 9.69 6.45
CA ALA A 40 1.90 10.86 6.88
C ALA A 40 2.46 12.19 6.34
N GLU A 41 3.31 12.14 5.31
CA GLU A 41 3.82 13.34 4.66
C GLU A 41 2.74 13.99 3.81
N ASP A 42 2.35 15.21 4.18
CA ASP A 42 1.42 16.01 3.38
C ASP A 42 2.14 16.67 2.20
N THR A 43 2.47 15.85 1.20
CA THR A 43 3.06 16.30 -0.08
C THR A 43 2.01 16.50 -1.16
N ALA A 44 0.88 17.11 -0.80
CA ALA A 44 -0.17 17.51 -1.72
C ALA A 44 0.31 18.62 -2.68
N SER A 45 1.13 18.25 -3.66
CA SER A 45 1.46 19.10 -4.80
C SER A 45 0.28 19.11 -5.77
N LEU A 46 -0.21 20.30 -6.16
CA LEU A 46 -1.31 20.49 -7.13
C LEU A 46 -1.08 19.81 -8.50
N THR A 47 0.13 19.33 -8.79
CA THR A 47 0.49 18.64 -10.04
C THR A 47 0.40 17.12 -9.95
N ARG A 48 0.22 16.52 -8.75
CA ARG A 48 0.05 15.07 -8.60
C ARG A 48 -1.37 14.64 -8.92
N THR A 49 -1.50 13.70 -9.85
CA THR A 49 -2.79 13.06 -10.17
C THR A 49 -3.13 12.01 -9.10
N THR A 50 -4.40 11.93 -8.69
CA THR A 50 -4.94 10.96 -7.71
C THR A 50 -5.10 9.54 -8.27
N ASN A 51 -4.74 9.33 -9.54
CA ASN A 51 -4.91 8.07 -10.28
C ASN A 51 -4.33 6.84 -9.54
N ALA A 52 -3.18 7.00 -8.87
CA ALA A 52 -2.56 5.90 -8.12
C ALA A 52 -3.42 5.48 -6.93
N CYS A 53 -3.88 6.45 -6.13
CA CYS A 53 -4.76 6.21 -4.99
C CYS A 53 -6.12 5.66 -5.43
N GLU A 54 -6.71 6.22 -6.49
CA GLU A 54 -7.98 5.75 -7.06
C GLU A 54 -7.88 4.30 -7.54
N SER A 55 -6.80 3.96 -8.26
CA SER A 55 -6.54 2.61 -8.74
C SER A 55 -6.38 1.63 -7.57
N PHE A 56 -5.63 2.03 -6.53
CA PHE A 56 -5.50 1.22 -5.32
C PHE A 56 -6.84 1.01 -4.62
N HIS A 57 -7.63 2.06 -4.42
CA HIS A 57 -8.96 1.95 -3.80
C HIS A 57 -9.93 1.14 -4.65
N ALA A 58 -9.89 1.22 -5.98
CA ALA A 58 -10.69 0.39 -6.87
C ALA A 58 -10.29 -1.08 -6.77
N HIS A 59 -9.00 -1.37 -6.70
CA HIS A 59 -8.49 -2.72 -6.47
C HIS A 59 -8.95 -3.26 -5.11
N LEU A 60 -8.80 -2.47 -4.04
CA LEU A 60 -9.21 -2.82 -2.68
C LEU A 60 -10.71 -3.10 -2.58
N LYS A 61 -11.55 -2.26 -3.20
CA LYS A 61 -13.01 -2.47 -3.29
C LYS A 61 -13.40 -3.75 -4.02
N ARG A 62 -12.60 -4.19 -4.99
CA ARG A 62 -12.85 -5.46 -5.71
C ARG A 62 -12.55 -6.68 -4.84
N VAL A 63 -11.64 -6.54 -3.87
CA VAL A 63 -11.23 -7.62 -2.97
C VAL A 63 -12.24 -7.76 -1.82
N PHE A 64 -12.73 -6.65 -1.28
CA PHE A 64 -13.70 -6.67 -0.18
C PHE A 64 -15.14 -6.48 -0.66
N TYR A 65 -15.92 -7.57 -0.62
CA TYR A 65 -17.34 -7.56 -0.98
C TYR A 65 -18.28 -7.20 0.19
N SER A 66 -17.75 -7.16 1.43
CA SER A 66 -18.48 -6.75 2.63
C SER A 66 -17.98 -5.39 3.12
N PRO A 67 -18.86 -4.50 3.60
CA PRO A 67 -18.45 -3.27 4.29
C PRO A 67 -17.58 -3.52 5.52
N HIS A 68 -17.74 -4.68 6.16
CA HIS A 68 -17.03 -5.07 7.38
C HIS A 68 -16.51 -6.52 7.23
N PRO A 69 -15.42 -6.74 6.49
CA PRO A 69 -14.80 -8.06 6.41
C PRO A 69 -14.21 -8.44 7.78
N SER A 70 -14.19 -9.73 8.08
CA SER A 70 -13.47 -10.25 9.26
C SER A 70 -12.01 -9.79 9.22
N ILE A 71 -11.45 -9.41 10.36
CA ILE A 71 -10.05 -8.95 10.46
C ILE A 71 -9.06 -9.99 9.91
N PHE A 72 -9.37 -11.28 10.06
CA PHE A 72 -8.54 -12.36 9.52
C PHE A 72 -8.56 -12.38 7.98
N ILE A 73 -9.73 -12.22 7.37
CA ILE A 73 -9.88 -12.13 5.91
C ILE A 73 -9.18 -10.87 5.40
N PHE A 74 -9.34 -9.76 6.10
CA PHE A 74 -8.70 -8.49 5.76
C PHE A 74 -7.17 -8.62 5.74
N ILE A 75 -6.58 -9.23 6.76
CA ILE A 75 -5.13 -9.43 6.85
C ILE A 75 -4.62 -10.36 5.74
N GLU A 76 -5.31 -11.46 5.44
CA GLU A 76 -4.90 -12.38 4.38
C GLU A 76 -4.89 -11.70 3.00
N GLU A 77 -5.90 -10.89 2.71
CA GLU A 77 -5.95 -10.12 1.46
C GLU A 77 -4.83 -9.08 1.37
N LEU A 78 -4.51 -8.39 2.49
CA LEU A 78 -3.39 -7.45 2.53
C LEU A 78 -2.04 -8.13 2.26
N LYS A 79 -1.82 -9.33 2.81
CA LYS A 79 -0.62 -10.12 2.51
C LYS A 79 -0.53 -10.47 1.03
N GLY A 80 -1.67 -10.82 0.41
CA GLY A 80 -1.76 -11.07 -1.04
C GLY A 80 -1.34 -9.86 -1.87
N ILE A 81 -1.88 -8.68 -1.55
CA ILE A 81 -1.53 -7.41 -2.22
C ILE A 81 -0.03 -7.09 -2.05
N GLN A 82 0.52 -7.30 -0.85
CA GLN A 82 1.94 -7.11 -0.58
C GLN A 82 2.80 -8.05 -1.44
N MET A 83 2.45 -9.34 -1.50
CA MET A 83 3.16 -10.33 -2.31
C MET A 83 3.14 -9.96 -3.81
N GLU A 84 1.98 -9.59 -4.35
CA GLU A 84 1.88 -9.13 -5.74
C GLU A 84 2.77 -7.91 -6.02
N THR A 85 2.84 -6.99 -5.07
CA THR A 85 3.63 -5.75 -5.18
C THR A 85 5.12 -6.07 -5.20
N VAL A 86 5.58 -6.92 -4.27
CA VAL A 86 6.98 -7.38 -4.22
C VAL A 86 7.37 -8.08 -5.52
N ILE A 87 6.53 -8.99 -6.04
CA ILE A 87 6.79 -9.67 -7.32
C ILE A 87 6.92 -8.67 -8.47
N LYS A 88 6.02 -7.67 -8.55
CA LYS A 88 6.07 -6.62 -9.58
C LYS A 88 7.34 -5.79 -9.47
N CYS A 89 7.74 -5.37 -8.26
CA CYS A 89 8.96 -4.61 -8.01
C CYS A 89 10.22 -5.41 -8.36
N ASN A 90 10.30 -6.67 -7.92
CA ASN A 90 11.44 -7.54 -8.23
C ASN A 90 11.57 -7.78 -9.74
N GLY A 91 10.46 -8.06 -10.43
CA GLY A 91 10.45 -8.22 -11.89
C GLY A 91 10.76 -6.93 -12.67
N MET A 92 10.65 -5.75 -12.05
CA MET A 92 11.15 -4.49 -12.64
C MET A 92 12.66 -4.35 -12.45
N ASN A 93 13.17 -4.70 -11.27
CA ASN A 93 14.59 -4.65 -10.94
C ASN A 93 15.43 -5.67 -11.72
N GLU A 94 14.88 -6.85 -12.04
CA GLU A 94 15.56 -7.89 -12.82
C GLU A 94 15.64 -7.62 -14.33
N GLY A 95 15.25 -6.42 -14.78
CA GLY A 95 15.35 -6.02 -16.18
C GLY A 95 14.37 -6.80 -17.06
N ARG A 96 13.15 -6.26 -17.24
CA ARG A 96 12.20 -6.82 -18.20
C ARG A 96 12.82 -6.92 -19.59
N LYS A 97 13.06 -8.14 -20.09
CA LYS A 97 13.00 -8.39 -21.54
C LYS A 97 11.57 -8.10 -21.97
N ARG A 98 11.30 -6.87 -22.42
CA ARG A 98 10.02 -6.48 -23.00
C ARG A 98 9.76 -7.40 -24.19
N ILE A 99 8.93 -8.42 -24.00
CA ILE A 99 8.26 -9.09 -25.12
C ILE A 99 7.25 -8.06 -25.64
N TYR A 100 7.67 -7.25 -26.61
CA TYR A 100 6.76 -6.39 -27.35
C TYR A 100 5.74 -7.29 -28.06
N SER A 101 4.57 -7.50 -27.46
CA SER A 101 3.39 -7.95 -28.19
C SER A 101 2.92 -6.79 -29.06
N SER A 102 3.34 -6.77 -30.32
CA SER A 102 2.89 -5.88 -31.38
C SER A 102 1.41 -6.13 -31.74
N LYS A 103 0.46 -5.85 -30.84
CA LYS A 103 -0.94 -5.70 -31.23
C LYS A 103 -1.14 -4.30 -31.84
N SER A 104 -0.81 -4.21 -33.12
CA SER A 104 -1.16 -3.12 -34.00
C SER A 104 -2.67 -2.81 -33.88
N ARG A 105 -3.01 -1.66 -33.28
CA ARG A 105 -4.34 -1.05 -33.43
C ARG A 105 -4.51 -0.69 -34.92
N LYS A 106 -5.06 -1.61 -35.72
CA LYS A 106 -5.55 -1.27 -37.07
C LYS A 106 -6.66 -0.23 -36.91
N LYS A 107 -6.32 1.05 -37.09
CA LYS A 107 -7.30 2.12 -37.35
C LYS A 107 -8.05 1.73 -38.62
N LYS A 108 -9.28 1.21 -38.50
CA LYS A 108 -10.23 1.12 -39.62
C LYS A 108 -10.56 2.56 -40.03
N LYS A 109 -9.83 3.10 -41.00
CA LYS A 109 -10.30 4.24 -41.80
C LYS A 109 -11.57 3.77 -42.52
N LYS A 110 -12.75 4.14 -42.04
CA LYS A 110 -13.95 4.13 -42.89
C LYS A 110 -13.74 5.19 -43.97
N LYS A 111 -13.56 4.76 -45.20
CA LYS A 111 -13.63 5.60 -46.40
C LYS A 111 -14.57 4.92 -47.39
N LYS A 112 -15.41 5.75 -48.02
CA LYS A 112 -16.29 5.53 -49.18
C LYS A 112 -17.62 4.81 -48.86
N LYS A 113 -18.75 5.21 -49.43
CA LYS A 113 -19.01 6.08 -50.61
C LYS A 113 -19.91 7.25 -50.24
#